data_AF-A0A2S9GHV6-F1
#
_entry.id   AF-A0A2S9GHV6-F1
#
_cell.length_a   1.000
_cell.length_b   1.000
_cell.length_c   1.000
_cell.angle_alpha   90.00
_cell.angle_beta   90.00
_cell.angle_gamma   90.00
#
_symmetry.space_group_name_H-M   'P 1'
#
loop_
_entity.id
_entity.type
_entity.pdbx_description
1 polymer ?
#
loop_
_entity_poly.entity_id
_entity_poly.type
_entity_poly.pdbx_seq_one_letter_code
_entity_poly.pdbx_strand_id
1 'polypeptide(L)'
;DVDSTAPQGFTSDYTRVKQIAKNLVANAIKFTDQGAVTVRISGSSDTSGTPGEGYLALAVVDTGIGIDEKDHNLIFESFQQAGRG
;
A
#
# COMPACT_ATOMS: atom_id res chain seq x y z
N ASP A 1 5.23 10.94 -2.79
CA ASP A 1 4.28 12.02 -2.47
C ASP A 1 4.10 12.05 -0.96
N VAL A 2 4.37 13.18 -0.30
CA VAL A 2 4.26 13.30 1.16
C VAL A 2 3.36 14.50 1.45
N ASP A 3 2.17 14.21 1.97
CA ASP A 3 1.17 15.22 2.30
C ASP A 3 1.58 16.01 3.55
N SER A 4 1.14 17.26 3.64
CA SER A 4 1.38 18.12 4.81
C SER A 4 0.81 17.57 6.13
N THR A 5 -0.19 16.69 6.06
CA THR A 5 -0.81 16.01 7.21
C THR A 5 0.02 14.82 7.72
N ALA A 6 1.04 14.39 6.97
CA ALA A 6 1.90 13.29 7.39
C ALA A 6 2.63 13.66 8.69
N PRO A 7 2.66 12.75 9.69
CA PRO A 7 3.44 13.01 10.90
C PRO A 7 4.92 13.10 10.54
N GLN A 8 5.63 14.07 11.14
CA GLN A 8 7.07 14.29 10.90
C GLN A 8 7.94 13.11 11.40
N GLY A 9 7.39 12.29 12.28
CA GLY A 9 8.00 11.06 12.76
C GLY A 9 6.98 10.18 13.47
N PHE A 10 7.28 8.89 13.58
CA PHE A 10 6.44 7.92 14.27
C PHE A 10 7.31 6.79 14.84
N THR A 11 6.86 6.14 15.91
CA THR A 11 7.53 4.98 16.50
C THR A 11 6.88 3.70 15.98
N SER A 12 7.69 2.77 15.49
CA SER A 12 7.22 1.48 14.96
C SER A 12 8.34 0.44 14.94
N ASP A 13 8.00 -0.80 14.58
CA ASP A 13 8.99 -1.80 14.16
C ASP A 13 9.47 -1.48 12.74
N TYR A 14 10.64 -0.86 12.66
CA TYR A 14 11.27 -0.49 11.38
C TYR A 14 11.39 -1.65 10.40
N THR A 15 11.72 -2.85 10.88
CA THR A 15 11.90 -4.02 10.02
C THR A 15 10.59 -4.43 9.37
N ARG A 16 9.50 -4.47 10.14
CA ARG A 16 8.17 -4.79 9.63
C ARG A 16 7.64 -3.75 8.68
N VAL A 17 7.77 -2.47 9.02
CA VAL A 17 7.33 -1.37 8.13
C VAL A 17 8.08 -1.41 6.81
N LYS A 18 9.40 -1.59 6.84
CA LYS A 18 10.22 -1.72 5.63
C LYS A 18 9.82 -2.93 4.79
N GLN A 19 9.52 -4.07 5.43
CA GLN A 19 9.08 -5.27 4.73
C GLN A 19 7.73 -5.06 4.03
N ILE A 20 6.75 -4.48 4.73
CA ILE A 20 5.42 -4.18 4.17
C ILE A 20 5.56 -3.24 2.97
N ALA A 21 6.26 -2.12 3.14
CA ALA A 21 6.47 -1.14 2.07
C ALA A 21 7.18 -1.76 0.86
N LYS A 22 8.24 -2.55 1.08
CA LYS A 22 8.96 -3.25 0.00
C LYS A 22 8.04 -4.21 -0.75
N ASN A 23 7.22 -4.99 -0.05
CA ASN A 23 6.34 -5.97 -0.68
C ASN A 23 5.27 -5.28 -1.56
N LEU A 24 4.64 -4.23 -1.04
CA LEU A 24 3.63 -3.47 -1.80
C LEU A 24 4.24 -2.82 -3.04
N VAL A 25 5.40 -2.15 -2.91
CA VAL A 25 6.09 -1.51 -4.03
C VAL A 25 6.58 -2.53 -5.06
N ALA A 26 7.12 -3.67 -4.61
CA ALA A 26 7.57 -4.72 -5.51
C ALA A 26 6.42 -5.32 -6.31
N ASN A 27 5.25 -5.52 -5.68
CA ASN A 27 4.05 -5.96 -6.38
C ASN A 27 3.60 -4.92 -7.42
N ALA A 28 3.48 -3.66 -7.02
CA ALA A 28 3.09 -2.57 -7.93
C ALA A 28 4.00 -2.49 -9.16
N ILE A 29 5.33 -2.56 -8.97
CA ILE A 29 6.30 -2.58 -10.08
C ILE A 29 6.15 -3.83 -10.94
N LYS A 30 6.00 -5.01 -10.32
CA LYS A 30 5.86 -6.29 -11.04
C LYS A 30 4.64 -6.30 -11.97
N PHE A 31 3.54 -5.66 -11.56
CA PHE A 31 2.25 -5.72 -12.27
C PHE A 31 1.94 -4.48 -13.12
N THR A 32 2.85 -3.49 -13.14
CA THR A 32 2.75 -2.29 -13.98
C THR A 32 3.85 -2.29 -15.02
N ASP A 33 3.58 -2.89 -16.20
CA ASP A 33 4.55 -2.93 -17.31
C ASP A 33 4.77 -1.54 -17.93
N GLN A 34 3.68 -0.78 -18.11
CA GLN A 34 3.70 0.62 -18.53
C GLN A 34 2.78 1.44 -17.64
N GLY A 35 3.21 2.63 -17.26
CA GLY A 35 2.45 3.55 -16.42
C GLY A 35 3.25 4.07 -15.24
N ALA A 36 2.61 4.21 -14.08
CA ALA A 36 3.22 4.83 -12.91
C ALA A 36 2.93 4.06 -11.63
N VAL A 37 3.90 4.08 -10.72
CA VAL A 37 3.75 3.65 -9.32
C VAL A 37 4.01 4.86 -8.43
N THR A 38 3.03 5.22 -7.61
CA THR A 38 3.11 6.35 -6.68
C THR A 38 3.07 5.82 -5.25
N VAL A 39 4.06 6.20 -4.44
CA VAL A 39 4.02 6.02 -2.99
C VAL A 39 3.56 7.32 -2.36
N ARG A 40 2.45 7.28 -1.62
CA ARG A 40 1.87 8.41 -0.89
C ARG A 40 1.94 8.17 0.61
N ILE A 41 2.35 9.20 1.33
CA ILE A 41 2.38 9.26 2.79
C ILE A 41 1.47 10.41 3.25
N SER A 42 0.54 10.13 4.17
CA SER A 42 -0.40 11.13 4.71
C SER A 42 -0.77 10.84 6.16
N GLY A 43 -1.42 11.79 6.81
CA GLY A 43 -2.08 11.58 8.11
C GLY A 43 -3.42 10.84 7.93
N SER A 44 -3.82 10.09 8.96
CA SER A 44 -5.12 9.43 9.02
C SER A 44 -5.73 9.54 10.43
N SER A 45 -7.05 9.67 10.54
CA SER A 45 -7.79 9.65 11.81
C SER A 45 -8.04 8.25 12.35
N ASP A 46 -7.91 7.23 11.50
CA ASP A 46 -8.16 5.83 11.84
C ASP A 46 -7.26 4.87 11.04
N THR A 47 -7.46 3.56 11.22
CA THR A 47 -6.70 2.51 10.51
C THR A 47 -7.25 2.20 9.11
N SER A 48 -8.38 2.80 8.71
CA SER A 48 -8.95 2.62 7.37
C SER A 48 -8.39 3.60 6.33
N GLY A 49 -7.64 4.62 6.79
CA GLY A 49 -7.03 5.63 5.93
C GLY A 49 -7.87 6.89 5.76
N THR A 50 -8.91 7.09 6.59
CA THR A 50 -9.70 8.33 6.60
C THR A 50 -8.79 9.52 6.87
N PRO A 51 -8.76 10.56 6.02
CA PRO A 51 -7.88 11.72 6.23
C PRO A 51 -8.07 12.35 7.60
N GLY A 52 -6.97 12.60 8.31
CA GLY A 52 -6.98 13.18 9.65
C GLY A 52 -5.64 13.07 10.36
N GLU A 53 -5.65 13.10 11.68
CA GLU A 53 -4.46 13.04 12.53
C GLU A 53 -4.51 11.83 13.48
N GLY A 54 -3.33 11.35 13.89
CA GLY A 54 -3.19 10.27 14.88
C GLY A 54 -2.61 8.96 14.32
N TYR A 55 -2.76 8.73 13.01
CA TYR A 55 -2.17 7.58 12.30
C TYR A 55 -1.36 8.03 11.09
N LEU A 56 -0.39 7.20 10.69
CA LEU A 56 0.33 7.31 9.42
C LEU A 56 -0.37 6.42 8.39
N ALA A 57 -0.78 6.99 7.26
CA ALA A 57 -1.21 6.22 6.10
C ALA A 57 -0.07 6.13 5.08
N LEU A 58 0.23 4.91 4.65
CA LEU A 58 1.12 4.61 3.53
C LEU A 58 0.31 3.93 2.44
N ALA A 59 0.20 4.57 1.28
CA ALA A 59 -0.47 4.02 0.11
C ALA A 59 0.52 3.80 -1.03
N VAL A 60 0.40 2.66 -1.70
CA VAL A 60 1.07 2.39 -2.98
C VAL A 60 -0.04 2.31 -4.02
N VAL A 61 0.00 3.22 -4.99
CA VAL A 61 -0.99 3.31 -6.07
C VAL A 61 -0.28 3.03 -7.38
N ASP A 62 -0.76 2.05 -8.13
CA ASP A 62 -0.23 1.69 -9.43
C ASP A 62 -1.30 1.74 -10.52
N THR A 63 -0.86 1.71 -11.77
CA THR A 63 -1.73 1.73 -12.96
C THR A 63 -1.62 0.42 -13.74
N GLY A 64 -1.26 -0.67 -13.05
CA GLY A 64 -1.04 -1.97 -13.66
C GLY A 64 -2.33 -2.67 -14.06
N ILE A 65 -2.22 -3.99 -14.25
CA ILE A 65 -3.33 -4.84 -14.71
C ILE A 65 -4.55 -4.89 -13.75
N GLY A 66 -4.40 -4.40 -12.52
CA GLY A 66 -5.43 -4.45 -11.49
C GLY A 66 -5.65 -5.85 -10.92
N ILE A 67 -6.69 -5.98 -10.09
CA ILE A 67 -7.11 -7.24 -9.46
C ILE A 67 -8.62 -7.35 -9.63
N ASP A 68 -9.10 -8.46 -10.18
CA ASP A 68 -10.53 -8.76 -10.26
C ASP A 68 -11.18 -8.72 -8.87
N GLU A 69 -12.39 -8.15 -8.77
CA GLU A 69 -13.11 -7.98 -7.49
C GLU A 69 -13.31 -9.30 -6.74
N LYS A 70 -13.54 -10.40 -7.46
CA LYS A 70 -13.66 -11.76 -6.89
C LYS A 70 -12.38 -12.23 -6.17
N ASP A 71 -11.23 -11.69 -6.53
CA ASP A 71 -9.92 -12.10 -6.01
C ASP A 71 -9.44 -11.19 -4.86
N HIS A 72 -10.15 -10.11 -4.53
CA HIS A 72 -9.73 -9.13 -3.51
C HIS A 72 -9.56 -9.72 -2.12
N ASN A 73 -10.38 -10.69 -1.74
CA ASN A 73 -10.23 -11.36 -0.44
C ASN A 73 -9.07 -12.37 -0.46
N LEU A 74 -8.80 -12.97 -1.63
CA LEU A 74 -7.84 -14.06 -1.78
C LEU A 74 -6.39 -13.57 -1.64
N ILE A 75 -6.09 -12.35 -2.09
CA ILE A 75 -4.73 -11.78 -2.03
C ILE A 75 -4.22 -11.55 -0.60
N PHE A 76 -5.12 -11.58 0.40
CA PHE A 76 -4.76 -11.47 1.82
C PHE A 76 -4.57 -12.83 2.49
N GLU A 77 -4.92 -13.93 1.81
CA GLU A 77 -4.64 -15.28 2.30
C GLU A 77 -3.16 -15.64 2.08
N SER A 78 -2.61 -16.43 3.00
CA SER A 78 -1.22 -16.85 2.88
C SER A 78 -1.03 -17.74 1.64
N PHE A 79 0.01 -17.44 0.86
CA PHE A 79 0.44 -18.21 -0.33
C PHE A 79 -0.48 -18.14 -1.56
N GLN A 80 -1.45 -17.22 -1.62
CA GLN A 80 -2.32 -17.03 -2.78
C GLN A 80 -1.88 -15.88 -3.70
N GLN A 81 -2.17 -16.00 -5.00
CA GLN A 81 -1.99 -14.96 -6.01
C GLN A 81 -3.29 -14.82 -6.82
N ALA A 82 -3.72 -13.58 -7.08
CA ALA A 82 -4.83 -13.33 -8.00
C ALA A 82 -4.50 -13.82 -9.41
N GLY A 83 -5.50 -14.32 -10.14
CA GLY A 83 -5.31 -14.78 -11.53
C GLY A 83 -4.76 -16.21 -11.72
N ARG A 84 -4.90 -17.12 -10.74
CA ARG A 84 -4.89 -18.57 -11.05
C ARG A 84 -6.29 -19.02 -11.48
N GLY A 85 -6.61 -18.77 -12.75
CA GLY A 85 -7.78 -19.24 -13.47
C GLY A 85 -7.62 -19.00 -14.95
#